data_AF-A0A133Y9L8-F1
#
_entry.id   AF-A0A133Y9L8-F1
#
_cell.length_a   1.000
_cell.length_b   1.000
_cell.length_c   1.000
_cell.angle_alpha   90.00
_cell.angle_beta   90.00
_cell.angle_gamma   90.00
#
_symmetry.space_group_name_H-M   'P 1'
#
loop_
_entity.id
_entity.type
_entity.pdbx_description
1 polymer ?
#
loop_
_entity_poly.entity_id
_entity_poly.type
_entity_poly.pdbx_seq_one_letter_code
_entity_poly.pdbx_strand_id
1 'polypeptide(L)' 'MYSLIGKEVHHINLGYGRIRSIKGAYIEVMFEGKAKYFQYPAAFLNLLTMTDSNGADYIRQVLRDYQLAQAKK' A
#
# COMPACT_ATOMS: atom_id res chain seq x y z
N MET A 1 -4.58 -9.26 13.29
CA MET A 1 -4.54 -9.05 11.83
C MET A 1 -4.73 -7.56 11.57
N TYR A 2 -3.73 -6.85 11.05
CA TYR A 2 -3.82 -5.40 10.83
C TYR A 2 -4.59 -5.13 9.53
N SER A 3 -5.62 -4.28 9.57
CA SER A 3 -6.38 -3.91 8.38
C SER A 3 -5.85 -2.60 7.79
N LEU A 4 -5.44 -2.66 6.53
CA LEU A 4 -5.05 -1.49 5.74
C LEU A 4 -6.25 -0.71 5.21
N ILE A 5 -7.44 -1.33 5.12
CA ILE A 5 -8.64 -0.68 4.61
C ILE A 5 -9.04 0.45 5.55
N GLY A 6 -9.29 1.63 4.99
CA GLY A 6 -9.63 2.84 5.71
C GLY A 6 -8.43 3.60 6.27
N LYS A 7 -7.20 3.12 6.06
CA LYS A 7 -5.97 3.80 6.48
C LYS A 7 -5.52 4.83 5.45
N GLU A 8 -4.80 5.82 5.94
CA GLU A 8 -4.21 6.87 5.12
C GLU A 8 -2.83 6.47 4.61
N VAL A 9 -2.55 6.88 3.39
CA VAL A 9 -1.27 6.71 2.72
C VAL A 9 -0.89 8.02 2.07
N HIS A 10 0.40 8.27 1.98
CA HIS A 10 0.95 9.35 1.20
C HIS A 10 1.49 8.79 -0.12
N HIS A 11 1.04 9.35 -1.23
CA HIS A 11 1.57 9.05 -2.56
C HIS A 11 2.49 10.18 -3.01
N ILE A 12 3.67 9.84 -3.53
CA ILE A 12 4.73 10.80 -3.89
C ILE A 12 4.25 12.01 -4.71
N ASN A 13 3.38 11.79 -5.72
CA ASN A 13 2.85 12.86 -6.59
C ASN A 13 1.39 13.25 -6.34
N LEU A 14 0.65 12.48 -5.54
CA LEU A 14 -0.82 12.67 -5.41
C LEU A 14 -1.20 13.11 -4.00
N GLY A 15 -0.21 13.30 -3.13
CA GLY A 15 -0.43 13.67 -1.74
C GLY A 15 -1.10 12.55 -0.95
N TYR A 16 -1.94 12.95 0.01
CA TYR A 16 -2.60 12.03 0.91
C TYR A 16 -3.82 11.37 0.26
N GLY A 17 -3.93 10.06 0.47
CA GLY A 17 -5.07 9.27 0.03
C GLY A 17 -5.48 8.26 1.07
N ARG A 18 -6.66 7.69 0.89
CA ARG A 18 -7.23 6.69 1.81
C ARG A 18 -7.46 5.37 1.10
N ILE A 19 -6.96 4.29 1.67
CA ILE A 19 -7.15 2.94 1.14
C ILE A 19 -8.63 2.58 1.25
N ARG A 20 -9.27 2.25 0.13
CA ARG A 20 -10.68 1.88 0.07
C ARG A 20 -10.88 0.37 0.00
N SER A 21 -10.06 -0.32 -0.80
CA SER A 21 -10.17 -1.76 -0.96
C SER A 21 -8.83 -2.38 -1.35
N ILE A 22 -8.66 -3.68 -1.07
CA ILE A 22 -7.55 -4.49 -1.54
C ILE A 22 -8.16 -5.72 -2.22
N LYS A 23 -7.85 -5.93 -3.49
CA LYS A 23 -8.39 -7.03 -4.30
C LYS A 23 -7.25 -7.70 -5.06
N GLY A 24 -6.95 -8.94 -4.69
CA GLY A 24 -5.85 -9.71 -5.28
C GLY A 24 -4.52 -8.96 -5.18
N ALA A 25 -3.87 -8.73 -6.31
CA ALA A 25 -2.59 -8.03 -6.40
C ALA A 25 -2.72 -6.50 -6.51
N TYR A 26 -3.89 -5.92 -6.22
CA TYR A 26 -4.14 -4.48 -6.35
C TYR A 26 -4.75 -3.87 -5.11
N ILE A 27 -4.38 -2.61 -4.84
CA ILE A 27 -4.94 -1.75 -3.81
C ILE A 27 -5.61 -0.54 -4.46
N GLU A 28 -6.84 -0.24 -4.03
CA GLU A 28 -7.59 0.95 -4.41
C GLU A 28 -7.40 2.03 -3.36
N VAL A 29 -6.91 3.20 -3.78
CA VAL A 29 -6.69 4.36 -2.93
C VAL A 29 -7.45 5.55 -3.51
N MET A 30 -8.17 6.25 -2.63
CA MET A 30 -8.93 7.46 -2.93
C MET A 30 -8.07 8.69 -2.70
N PHE A 31 -7.79 9.47 -3.75
CA PHE A 31 -7.10 10.76 -3.68
C PHE A 31 -8.04 11.85 -4.19
N GLU A 32 -8.35 12.86 -3.39
CA GLU A 32 -9.18 14.01 -3.80
C GLU A 32 -10.47 13.60 -4.55
N GLY A 33 -11.14 12.54 -4.07
CA GLY A 33 -12.37 12.01 -4.69
C GLY A 33 -12.16 11.12 -5.93
N LYS A 34 -10.92 10.88 -6.38
CA LYS A 34 -10.59 10.02 -7.54
C LYS A 34 -9.92 8.72 -7.12
N ALA A 35 -10.46 7.61 -7.59
CA ALA A 35 -9.96 6.28 -7.24
C ALA A 35 -8.79 5.94 -8.14
N LYS A 36 -7.70 5.48 -7.53
CA LYS A 36 -6.54 4.96 -8.26
C LYS A 36 -6.16 3.58 -7.73
N TYR A 37 -5.73 2.75 -8.66
CA TYR A 37 -5.33 1.38 -8.39
C TYR A 37 -3.82 1.27 -8.51
N PHE A 38 -3.20 0.58 -7.55
CA PHE A 38 -1.77 0.33 -7.54
C PHE A 38 -1.50 -1.15 -7.29
N GLN A 39 -0.39 -1.65 -7.80
CA GLN A 39 0.02 -3.02 -7.51
C GLN A 39 0.41 -3.17 -6.05
N TYR A 40 -0.17 -4.16 -5.39
CA TYR A 40 0.07 -4.48 -3.99
C TYR A 40 0.90 -5.77 -3.86
N PRO A 41 1.94 -5.79 -3.01
CA PRO A 41 2.45 -4.70 -2.18
C PRO A 41 3.47 -3.79 -2.89
N ALA A 42 3.81 -4.06 -4.16
CA ALA A 42 4.91 -3.42 -4.89
C ALA A 42 4.88 -1.88 -4.90
N ALA A 43 3.69 -1.26 -4.92
CA ALA A 43 3.55 0.19 -4.92
C ALA A 43 4.13 0.86 -3.66
N PHE A 44 4.21 0.13 -2.54
CA PHE A 44 4.82 0.64 -1.31
C PHE A 44 6.36 0.72 -1.36
N LEU A 45 6.99 0.25 -2.44
CA LEU A 45 8.43 0.40 -2.62
C LEU A 45 8.80 1.83 -3.02
N ASN A 46 8.00 2.46 -3.89
CA ASN A 46 8.38 3.72 -4.55
C ASN A 46 7.27 4.78 -4.59
N LEU A 47 6.01 4.38 -4.48
CA LEU A 47 4.87 5.26 -4.75
C LEU A 47 4.10 5.61 -3.48
N LEU A 48 3.87 4.64 -2.60
CA LEU A 48 3.00 4.76 -1.43
C LEU A 48 3.78 4.61 -0.13
N THR A 49 3.46 5.44 0.85
CA THR A 49 4.00 5.36 2.22
C THR A 49 2.84 5.40 3.20
N MET A 50 2.83 4.51 4.20
CA MET A 50 1.84 4.58 5.28
C MET A 50 2.09 5.80 6.16
N THR A 51 1.03 6.50 6.56
CA THR A 51 1.15 7.65 7.47
C THR A 51 1.24 7.22 8.93
N ASP A 52 0.69 6.05 9.28
CA ASP A 52 0.70 5.50 10.62
C ASP A 52 1.80 4.46 10.82
N SER A 53 2.46 4.48 11.99
CA SER A 53 3.60 3.62 12.31
C SER A 53 3.26 2.13 12.29
N ASN A 54 2.08 1.75 12.79
CA ASN A 54 1.65 0.35 12.81
C ASN A 54 1.47 -0.21 11.39
N GLY A 55 0.91 0.60 10.49
CA GLY A 55 0.75 0.28 9.08
C GLY A 55 2.09 0.23 8.36
N ALA A 56 3.01 1.14 8.67
CA ALA A 56 4.36 1.12 8.12
C ALA A 56 5.09 -0.19 8.47
N ASP A 57 5.01 -0.62 9.73
CA ASP A 57 5.62 -1.88 10.16
C ASP A 57 4.97 -3.11 9.51
N TYR A 58 3.64 -3.11 9.37
CA TYR A 58 2.93 -4.15 8.64
C TYR A 58 3.37 -4.22 7.17
N ILE A 59 3.43 -3.08 6.47
CA ILE A 59 3.85 -3.02 5.07
C ILE A 59 5.31 -3.47 4.92
N ARG A 60 6.20 -3.14 5.86
CA ARG A 60 7.60 -3.63 5.84
C ARG A 60 7.67 -5.15 5.89
N GLN A 61 6.86 -5.79 6.74
CA GLN A 61 6.79 -7.25 6.80
C GLN A 61 6.29 -7.84 5.49
N VAL A 62 5.19 -7.30 4.94
CA VAL A 62 4.61 -7.76 3.67
C VAL A 62 5.58 -7.58 2.50
N LEU A 63 6.30 -6.45 2.45
CA LEU A 63 7.31 -6.19 1.41
C LEU A 63 8.48 -7.17 1.49
N ARG A 64 8.90 -7.55 2.70
CA ARG A 64 9.95 -8.54 2.90
C ARG A 64 9.56 -9.89 2.33
N ASP A 65 8.35 -10.36 2.64
CA ASP A 65 7.82 -11.63 2.13
C ASP A 65 7.69 -11.60 0.61
N TYR A 66 7.23 -10.47 0.06
CA TYR A 66 7.12 -10.25 -1.38
C TYR A 66 8.49 -10.33 -2.09
N GLN A 67 9.53 -9.69 -1.54
CA GLN A 67 10.88 -9.76 -2.09
C GLN A 67 11.47 -11.17 -2.02
N LEU A 68 11.27 -11.88 -0.91
CA LEU A 68 11.72 -13.27 -0.77
C LEU A 68 11.03 -14.21 -1.76
N ALA A 69 9.73 -14.00 -2.01
CA ALA A 69 8.99 -14.77 -3.01
C ALA A 69 9.47 -14.49 -4.44
N GLN A 70 9.88 -13.25 -4.74
CA GLN A 70 10.46 -12.92 -6.05
C GLN A 70 11.90 -13.45 -6.22
N ALA A 71 12.71 -13.43 -5.17
CA ALA A 71 14.09 -13.94 -5.22
C ALA A 71 14.19 -15.48 -5.35
N LYS A 72 13.09 -16.20 -5.10
CA LYS A 72 12.97 -17.66 -5.26
C LYS A 72 12.46 -18.08 -6.65
N LYS A 73 12.12 -17.13 -7.53
CA LYS A 73 11.78 -17.37 -8.93
C LYS A 73 13.01 -17.19 -9.81
#